data_AF-A0A699UL32-F1
#
_entry.id   AF-A0A699UL32-F1
#
_cell.length_a   1.000
_cell.length_b   1.000
_cell.length_c   1.000
_cell.angle_alpha   90.00
_cell.angle_beta   90.00
_cell.angle_gamma   90.00
#
_symmetry.space_group_name_H-M   'P 1'
#
loop_
_entity.id
_entity.type
_entity.pdbx_description
1 polymer ?
#
loop_
_entity_poly.entity_id
_entity_poly.type
_entity_poly.pdbx_seq_one_letter_code
_entity_poly.pdbx_strand_id
1 'polypeptide(L)'
;RLFGRNENMVGEVNGEKIELPEFNAALEQAKQNFTQQQGRPPDEQALSYLREQTWNQLLARRAYQPEFNKLGLQTSDDEIVDLVQGDNISPSLKQAFTDPKTGQFDKARLIEYLKNLDKLPPESQAAFRNFETSLRDFDRPMLKYNALLKNSVYVTTAEAKRFDEAQNAKASFRYLFVPYTSVSDSAVKPTDAQL
;
A
#
# COMPACT_ATOMS: atom_id res chain seq x y z
N ARG A 1 12.67 -35.46 21.06
CA ARG A 1 11.45 -34.62 21.11
C ARG A 1 11.76 -33.32 20.37
N LEU A 2 11.25 -33.13 19.15
CA LEU A 2 11.72 -32.13 18.18
C LEU A 2 10.56 -31.48 17.39
N PHE A 3 9.47 -31.04 18.04
CA PHE A 3 8.40 -30.30 17.33
C PHE A 3 7.66 -29.35 18.29
N GLY A 4 8.19 -28.14 18.49
CA GLY A 4 7.56 -27.11 19.34
C GLY A 4 8.03 -25.69 19.05
N ARG A 5 8.48 -25.41 17.82
CA ARG A 5 9.12 -24.10 17.46
C ARG A 5 8.26 -23.19 16.57
N ASN A 6 7.04 -23.60 16.24
CA ASN A 6 6.15 -22.87 15.30
C ASN A 6 4.84 -22.37 15.91
N GLU A 7 4.62 -22.46 17.22
CA GLU A 7 3.35 -22.02 17.84
C GLU A 7 3.19 -20.50 17.90
N ASN A 8 4.28 -19.74 17.71
CA ASN A 8 4.27 -18.27 17.82
C ASN A 8 4.48 -17.54 16.47
N MET A 9 4.40 -18.22 15.32
CA MET A 9 4.63 -17.58 14.02
C MET A 9 3.32 -17.34 13.27
N VAL A 10 3.10 -16.12 12.78
CA VAL A 10 1.94 -15.74 11.94
C VAL A 10 2.26 -15.95 10.46
N GLY A 11 3.51 -15.73 10.06
CA GLY A 11 3.99 -16.06 8.72
C GLY A 11 5.47 -15.72 8.52
N GLU A 12 5.97 -15.90 7.30
CA GLU A 12 7.36 -15.67 6.92
C GLU A 12 7.42 -14.93 5.58
N VAL A 13 8.31 -13.93 5.49
CA VAL A 13 8.48 -13.07 4.32
C VAL A 13 9.98 -12.92 4.08
N ASN A 14 10.48 -13.32 2.89
CA ASN A 14 11.90 -13.24 2.56
C ASN A 14 12.85 -13.91 3.58
N GLY A 15 12.41 -14.97 4.26
CA GLY A 15 13.20 -15.63 5.32
C GLY A 15 13.09 -14.98 6.69
N GLU A 16 12.37 -13.85 6.82
CA GLU A 16 12.10 -13.19 8.10
C GLU A 16 10.70 -13.54 8.62
N LYS A 17 10.64 -13.97 9.88
CA LYS A 17 9.39 -14.39 10.53
C LYS A 17 8.62 -13.22 11.12
N ILE A 18 7.32 -13.18 10.87
CA ILE A 18 6.37 -12.32 11.57
C ILE A 18 5.83 -13.11 12.75
N GLU A 19 6.23 -12.71 13.95
CA GLU A 19 5.86 -13.41 15.18
C GLU A 19 4.49 -12.93 15.68
N LEU A 20 3.75 -13.81 16.34
CA LEU A 20 2.42 -13.54 16.89
C LEU A 20 2.38 -12.38 17.88
N PRO A 21 3.36 -12.20 18.79
CA PRO A 21 3.40 -11.03 19.65
C PRO A 21 3.52 -9.71 18.89
N GLU A 22 4.31 -9.68 17.81
CA GLU A 22 4.46 -8.49 16.96
C GLU A 22 3.17 -8.16 16.22
N PHE A 23 2.54 -9.18 15.61
CA PHE A 23 1.25 -9.01 14.94
C PHE A 23 0.18 -8.49 15.89
N ASN A 24 0.09 -9.06 17.09
CA ASN A 24 -0.88 -8.64 18.09
C ASN A 24 -0.63 -7.21 18.58
N ALA A 25 0.64 -6.83 18.79
CA ALA A 25 0.99 -5.46 19.17
C ALA A 25 0.59 -4.45 18.09
N ALA A 26 0.88 -4.76 16.82
CA ALA A 26 0.50 -3.91 15.69
C ALA A 26 -1.02 -3.83 15.52
N LEU A 27 -1.74 -4.94 15.72
CA LEU A 27 -3.20 -4.98 15.65
C LEU A 27 -3.85 -4.16 16.76
N GLU A 28 -3.34 -4.22 18.00
CA GLU A 28 -3.86 -3.39 19.08
C GLU A 28 -3.62 -1.89 18.82
N GLN A 29 -2.47 -1.53 18.25
CA GLN A 29 -2.23 -0.15 17.81
C GLN A 29 -3.24 0.28 16.74
N ALA A 30 -3.52 -0.57 15.75
CA ALA A 30 -4.52 -0.30 14.71
C ALA A 30 -5.94 -0.13 15.30
N LYS A 31 -6.32 -0.96 16.29
CA LYS A 31 -7.61 -0.84 17.00
C LYS A 31 -7.71 0.43 17.83
N GLN A 32 -6.63 0.84 18.49
CA GLN A 32 -6.58 2.10 19.25
C GLN A 32 -6.76 3.30 18.31
N ASN A 33 -6.05 3.32 17.18
CA ASN A 33 -6.20 4.36 16.17
C ASN A 33 -7.62 4.43 15.61
N PHE A 34 -8.23 3.27 15.30
CA PHE A 34 -9.61 3.21 14.85
C PHE A 34 -10.57 3.78 15.89
N THR A 35 -10.40 3.41 17.16
CA THR A 35 -11.27 3.86 18.25
C THR A 35 -11.17 5.37 18.46
N GLN A 36 -9.96 5.94 18.36
CA GLN A 36 -9.75 7.39 18.44
C GLN A 36 -10.41 8.14 17.28
N GLN A 37 -10.39 7.57 16.07
CA GLN A 37 -10.98 8.21 14.89
C GLN A 37 -12.51 8.09 14.84
N GLN A 38 -13.06 6.93 15.21
CA GLN A 38 -14.48 6.60 15.07
C GLN A 38 -15.28 6.83 16.36
N GLY A 39 -14.62 7.09 17.49
CA GLY A 39 -15.25 7.26 18.81
C GLY A 39 -15.90 5.98 19.36
N ARG A 40 -15.65 4.82 18.74
CA ARG A 40 -16.21 3.52 19.12
C ARG A 40 -15.22 2.39 18.86
N PRO A 41 -15.26 1.29 19.64
CA PRO A 41 -14.45 0.11 19.33
C PRO A 41 -14.85 -0.50 17.98
N PRO A 42 -13.92 -1.19 17.29
CA PRO A 42 -14.22 -1.87 16.03
C PRO A 42 -15.22 -3.01 16.25
N ASP A 43 -16.24 -3.07 15.39
CA ASP A 43 -17.11 -4.24 15.25
C ASP A 43 -16.38 -5.39 14.54
N GLU A 44 -17.04 -6.54 14.36
CA GLU A 44 -16.39 -7.73 13.78
C GLU A 44 -15.91 -7.50 12.34
N GLN A 45 -16.64 -6.71 11.55
CA GLN A 45 -16.27 -6.35 10.19
C GLN A 45 -15.03 -5.43 10.18
N ALA A 46 -15.05 -4.37 10.98
CA ALA A 46 -13.91 -3.48 11.15
C ALA A 46 -12.69 -4.23 11.68
N LEU A 47 -12.88 -5.16 12.62
CA LEU A 47 -11.79 -5.96 13.16
C LEU A 47 -11.15 -6.87 12.10
N SER A 48 -11.95 -7.48 11.23
CA SER A 48 -11.43 -8.26 10.10
C SER A 48 -10.58 -7.40 9.16
N TYR A 49 -11.08 -6.21 8.81
CA TYR A 49 -10.35 -5.24 8.00
C TYR A 49 -9.04 -4.80 8.67
N LEU A 50 -9.07 -4.49 9.97
CA LEU A 50 -7.88 -4.08 10.72
C LEU A 50 -6.83 -5.19 10.77
N ARG A 51 -7.22 -6.46 10.87
CA ARG A 51 -6.29 -7.60 10.78
C ARG A 51 -5.62 -7.67 9.43
N GLU A 52 -6.38 -7.56 8.35
CA GLU A 52 -5.85 -7.59 6.98
C GLU A 52 -4.92 -6.40 6.73
N GLN A 53 -5.31 -5.19 7.15
CA GLN A 53 -4.48 -4.00 7.07
C GLN A 53 -3.16 -4.17 7.84
N THR A 54 -3.24 -4.68 9.07
CA THR A 54 -2.06 -4.94 9.92
C THR A 54 -1.13 -5.96 9.28
N TRP A 55 -1.69 -7.05 8.75
CA TRP A 55 -0.94 -8.06 8.02
C TRP A 55 -0.21 -7.46 6.81
N ASN A 56 -0.93 -6.71 5.97
CA ASN A 56 -0.36 -6.10 4.77
C ASN A 56 0.74 -5.08 5.12
N GLN A 57 0.59 -4.34 6.21
CA GLN A 57 1.59 -3.39 6.68
C GLN A 57 2.87 -4.11 7.15
N LEU A 58 2.75 -5.19 7.92
CA LEU A 58 3.90 -5.98 8.36
C LEU A 58 4.56 -6.68 7.17
N LEU A 59 3.78 -7.29 6.29
CA LEU A 59 4.24 -7.89 5.04
C LEU A 59 5.05 -6.90 4.22
N ALA A 60 4.53 -5.70 3.98
CA ALA A 60 5.21 -4.67 3.22
C ALA A 60 6.53 -4.25 3.90
N ARG A 61 6.52 -4.04 5.22
CA ARG A 61 7.74 -3.71 5.97
C ARG A 61 8.81 -4.79 5.82
N ARG A 62 8.46 -6.06 6.03
CA ARG A 62 9.41 -7.17 5.86
C ARG A 62 9.89 -7.34 4.41
N ALA A 63 9.04 -7.03 3.44
CA ALA A 63 9.40 -7.13 2.02
C ALA A 63 10.36 -6.01 1.58
N TYR A 64 10.12 -4.76 1.98
CA TYR A 64 10.83 -3.60 1.46
C TYR A 64 12.00 -3.11 2.33
N GLN A 65 11.97 -3.32 3.65
CA GLN A 65 13.04 -2.83 4.54
C GLN A 65 14.43 -3.36 4.14
N PRO A 66 14.60 -4.65 3.75
CA PRO A 66 15.89 -5.16 3.28
C PRO A 66 16.37 -4.46 2.01
N GLU A 67 15.45 -4.15 1.09
CA GLU A 67 15.78 -3.44 -0.16
C GLU A 67 16.19 -2.00 0.10
N PHE A 68 15.52 -1.31 1.05
CA PHE A 68 15.92 0.03 1.48
C PHE A 68 17.34 0.02 2.04
N ASN A 69 17.64 -0.94 2.93
CA ASN A 69 18.96 -1.08 3.54
C ASN A 69 20.04 -1.38 2.50
N LYS A 70 19.76 -2.26 1.54
CA LYS A 70 20.68 -2.63 0.46
C LYS A 70 21.01 -1.46 -0.47
N LEU A 71 20.02 -0.59 -0.72
CA LEU A 71 20.17 0.60 -1.55
C LEU A 71 20.67 1.83 -0.76
N GLY A 72 20.82 1.73 0.56
CA GLY A 72 21.19 2.86 1.42
C GLY A 72 20.09 3.93 1.49
N LEU A 73 18.83 3.56 1.27
CA LEU A 73 17.69 4.48 1.34
C LEU A 73 17.36 4.76 2.80
N GLN A 74 17.83 5.91 3.27
CA GLN A 74 17.57 6.40 4.63
C GLN A 74 17.02 7.81 4.59
N THR A 75 16.39 8.22 5.69
CA THR A 75 15.89 9.58 5.87
C THR A 75 16.77 10.29 6.89
N SER A 76 17.42 11.38 6.47
CA SER A 76 18.27 12.18 7.35
C SER A 76 17.45 13.00 8.35
N ASP A 77 18.08 13.48 9.42
CA ASP A 77 17.42 14.33 10.40
C ASP A 77 16.90 15.63 9.79
N ASP A 78 17.72 16.30 8.97
CA ASP A 78 17.34 17.53 8.27
C ASP A 78 16.15 17.29 7.34
N GLU A 79 16.10 16.13 6.68
CA GLU A 79 14.99 15.76 5.80
C GLU A 79 13.70 15.50 6.59
N ILE A 80 13.78 14.88 7.77
CA ILE A 80 12.60 14.73 8.64
C ILE A 80 12.10 16.10 9.11
N VAL A 81 13.02 16.99 9.51
CA VAL A 81 12.66 18.36 9.90
C VAL A 81 11.93 19.05 8.74
N ASP A 82 12.43 18.91 7.51
CA ASP A 82 11.79 19.50 6.33
C ASP A 82 10.41 18.89 6.03
N LEU A 83 10.28 17.56 6.18
CA LEU A 83 9.02 16.83 5.98
C LEU A 83 7.96 17.10 7.06
N VAL A 84 8.37 17.54 8.25
CA VAL A 84 7.46 17.78 9.39
C VAL A 84 7.12 19.25 9.55
N GLN A 85 8.07 20.15 9.37
CA GLN A 85 7.89 21.59 9.65
C GLN A 85 8.53 22.53 8.64
N GLY A 86 9.32 22.02 7.69
CA GLY A 86 9.95 22.82 6.64
C GLY A 86 9.01 23.15 5.49
N ASP A 87 9.57 23.17 4.28
CA ASP A 87 8.85 23.59 3.08
C ASP A 87 8.28 22.38 2.32
N ASN A 88 8.91 21.21 2.47
CA ASN A 88 8.47 19.97 1.82
C ASN A 88 7.64 19.08 2.74
N ILE A 89 6.60 19.63 3.37
CA ILE A 89 5.75 18.89 4.31
C ILE A 89 5.21 17.59 3.69
N SER A 90 5.29 16.50 4.45
CA SER A 90 4.84 15.17 4.04
C SER A 90 3.37 15.17 3.61
N PRO A 91 2.98 14.36 2.61
CA PRO A 91 1.60 14.30 2.15
C PRO A 91 0.59 13.99 3.26
N SER A 92 0.95 13.10 4.18
CA SER A 92 0.12 12.71 5.33
C SER A 92 -0.15 13.89 6.26
N LEU A 93 0.85 14.71 6.56
CA LEU A 93 0.67 15.94 7.36
C LEU A 93 -0.11 17.00 6.57
N LYS A 94 0.16 17.17 5.28
CA LYS A 94 -0.63 18.09 4.45
C LYS A 94 -2.10 17.73 4.51
N GLN A 95 -2.45 16.44 4.37
CA GLN A 95 -3.83 15.98 4.45
C GLN A 95 -4.45 16.24 5.83
N ALA A 96 -3.73 15.95 6.93
CA ALA A 96 -4.22 16.16 8.29
C ALA A 96 -4.39 17.66 8.64
N PHE A 97 -3.58 18.54 8.05
CA PHE A 97 -3.55 19.97 8.33
C PHE A 97 -4.18 20.83 7.22
N THR A 98 -4.88 20.21 6.27
CA THR A 98 -5.69 20.92 5.28
C THR A 98 -7.07 21.21 5.83
N ASP A 99 -7.56 22.43 5.64
CA ASP A 99 -8.92 22.80 5.98
C ASP A 99 -9.90 22.14 5.00
N PRO A 100 -10.84 21.31 5.46
CA PRO A 100 -11.78 20.61 4.58
C PRO A 100 -12.76 21.55 3.86
N LYS A 101 -12.94 22.80 4.33
CA LYS A 101 -13.85 23.77 3.70
C LYS A 101 -13.18 24.53 2.56
N THR A 102 -11.92 24.90 2.74
CA THR A 102 -11.17 25.72 1.78
C THR A 102 -10.23 24.91 0.90
N GLY A 103 -9.90 23.67 1.31
CA GLY A 103 -8.91 22.83 0.66
C GLY A 103 -7.48 23.35 0.81
N GLN A 104 -7.26 24.37 1.65
CA GLN A 104 -5.95 24.99 1.83
C GLN A 104 -5.21 24.37 3.01
N PHE A 105 -3.93 24.09 2.79
CA PHE A 105 -3.03 23.60 3.83
C PHE A 105 -2.69 24.74 4.80
N ASP A 106 -2.96 24.51 6.09
CA ASP A 106 -2.66 25.46 7.16
C ASP A 106 -1.34 25.11 7.86
N LYS A 107 -0.24 25.70 7.35
CA LYS A 107 1.09 25.53 7.95
C LYS A 107 1.13 26.12 9.37
N ALA A 108 0.39 27.19 9.66
CA ALA A 108 0.41 27.83 10.98
C ALA A 108 -0.18 26.89 12.04
N ARG A 109 -1.30 26.22 11.72
CA ARG A 109 -1.93 25.21 12.59
C ARG A 109 -0.99 24.03 12.86
N LEU A 110 -0.24 23.57 11.86
CA LEU A 110 0.76 22.53 12.03
C LEU A 110 1.86 22.96 13.00
N ILE A 111 2.44 24.15 12.80
CA ILE A 111 3.49 24.68 13.68
C ILE A 111 2.96 24.88 15.11
N GLU A 112 1.73 25.34 15.28
CA GLU A 112 1.10 25.48 16.60
C GLU A 112 0.88 24.13 17.29
N TYR A 113 0.44 23.11 16.56
CA TYR A 113 0.32 21.75 17.06
C TYR A 113 1.68 21.22 17.55
N LEU A 114 2.73 21.37 16.73
CA LEU A 114 4.08 20.92 17.08
C LEU A 114 4.65 21.65 18.31
N LYS A 115 4.42 22.97 18.41
CA LYS A 115 4.84 23.79 19.57
C LYS A 115 4.17 23.41 20.88
N ASN A 116 2.97 22.83 20.82
CA ASN A 116 2.20 22.43 22.00
C ASN A 116 2.22 20.91 22.22
N LEU A 117 2.95 20.16 21.40
CA LEU A 117 2.97 18.70 21.44
C LEU A 117 3.40 18.16 22.81
N ASP A 118 4.37 18.79 23.45
CA ASP A 118 4.87 18.47 24.79
C ASP A 118 3.81 18.65 25.90
N LYS A 119 2.82 19.50 25.66
CA LYS A 119 1.69 19.77 26.56
C LYS A 119 0.46 18.92 26.27
N LEU A 120 0.45 18.22 25.14
CA LEU A 120 -0.66 17.32 24.80
C LEU A 120 -0.63 16.07 25.69
N PRO A 121 -1.76 15.37 25.84
CA PRO A 121 -1.80 14.11 26.56
C PRO A 121 -0.76 13.08 26.04
N PRO A 122 -0.27 12.17 26.90
CA PRO A 122 0.79 11.22 26.52
C PRO A 122 0.45 10.34 25.31
N GLU A 123 -0.83 10.04 25.06
CA GLU A 123 -1.20 9.24 23.87
C GLU A 123 -1.00 10.04 22.58
N SER A 124 -1.31 11.33 22.58
CA SER A 124 -1.10 12.22 21.44
C SER A 124 0.39 12.40 21.13
N GLN A 125 1.24 12.48 22.16
CA GLN A 125 2.70 12.51 22.00
C GLN A 125 3.24 11.20 21.43
N ALA A 126 2.77 10.06 21.95
CA ALA A 126 3.15 8.75 21.45
C ALA A 126 2.70 8.54 19.99
N ALA A 127 1.49 8.99 19.64
CA ALA A 127 0.98 8.93 18.28
C ALA A 127 1.87 9.73 17.31
N PHE A 128 2.27 10.95 17.68
CA PHE A 128 3.17 11.75 16.85
C PHE A 128 4.55 11.12 16.70
N ARG A 129 5.15 10.59 17.79
CA ARG A 129 6.43 9.88 17.71
C ARG A 129 6.35 8.65 16.79
N ASN A 130 5.28 7.87 16.90
CA ASN A 130 5.06 6.72 16.03
C ASN A 130 4.90 7.13 14.56
N PHE A 131 4.22 8.25 14.31
CA PHE A 131 4.11 8.84 12.99
C PHE A 131 5.48 9.27 12.45
N GLU A 132 6.27 10.01 13.22
CA GLU A 132 7.60 10.46 12.84
C GLU A 132 8.54 9.28 12.55
N THR A 133 8.53 8.24 13.40
CA THR A 133 9.27 7.00 13.19
C THR A 133 8.83 6.30 11.90
N SER A 134 7.52 6.16 11.66
CA SER A 134 7.02 5.54 10.42
C SER A 134 7.42 6.33 9.18
N LEU A 135 7.36 7.66 9.26
CA LEU A 135 7.74 8.56 8.20
C LEU A 135 9.23 8.40 7.86
N ARG A 136 10.08 8.30 8.89
CA ARG A 136 11.53 8.13 8.78
C ARG A 136 11.94 6.77 8.24
N ASP A 137 11.42 5.72 8.85
CA ASP A 137 11.95 4.37 8.66
C ASP A 137 11.32 3.68 7.45
N PHE A 138 10.12 4.08 7.04
CA PHE A 138 9.36 3.39 6.00
C PHE A 138 8.79 4.32 4.92
N ASP A 139 7.97 5.31 5.27
CA ASP A 139 7.18 6.04 4.25
C ASP A 139 8.09 6.83 3.31
N ARG A 140 9.07 7.57 3.86
CA ARG A 140 10.01 8.35 3.04
C ARG A 140 10.97 7.46 2.23
N PRO A 141 11.60 6.41 2.79
CA PRO A 141 12.37 5.45 1.99
C PRO A 141 11.55 4.77 0.89
N MET A 142 10.29 4.43 1.16
CA MET A 142 9.39 3.85 0.16
C MET A 142 9.10 4.82 -0.99
N LEU A 143 8.90 6.10 -0.70
CA LEU A 143 8.77 7.13 -1.74
C LEU A 143 10.05 7.26 -2.59
N LYS A 144 11.24 7.23 -1.97
CA LYS A 144 12.52 7.24 -2.69
C LYS A 144 12.68 5.99 -3.56
N TYR A 145 12.33 4.82 -3.04
CA TYR A 145 12.37 3.56 -3.77
C TYR A 145 11.47 3.58 -5.00
N ASN A 146 10.22 4.02 -4.85
CA ASN A 146 9.29 4.17 -5.96
C ASN A 146 9.77 5.21 -6.99
N ALA A 147 10.39 6.30 -6.54
CA ALA A 147 10.97 7.29 -7.45
C ALA A 147 12.14 6.70 -8.26
N LEU A 148 12.98 5.86 -7.65
CA LEU A 148 14.05 5.14 -8.36
C LEU A 148 13.47 4.20 -9.43
N LEU A 149 12.45 3.40 -9.08
CA LEU A 149 11.78 2.53 -10.04
C LEU A 149 11.12 3.31 -11.18
N LYS A 150 10.48 4.44 -10.87
CA LYS A 150 9.87 5.29 -11.89
C LYS A 150 10.91 5.88 -12.83
N ASN A 151 12.07 6.26 -12.31
CA ASN A 151 13.16 6.85 -13.08
C ASN A 151 14.04 5.82 -13.79
N SER A 152 13.90 4.53 -13.49
CA SER A 152 14.62 3.45 -14.19
C SER A 152 13.91 2.97 -15.45
N VAL A 153 12.63 3.30 -15.61
CA VAL A 153 11.83 2.91 -16.77
C VAL A 153 11.84 4.04 -17.81
N TYR A 154 12.26 3.72 -19.03
CA TYR A 154 12.17 4.60 -20.18
C TYR A 154 11.21 4.00 -21.21
N VAL A 155 10.22 4.78 -21.65
CA VAL A 155 9.28 4.39 -22.70
C VAL A 155 9.66 5.12 -23.98
N THR A 156 9.86 4.37 -25.06
CA THR A 156 10.19 4.94 -26.37
C THR A 156 8.95 5.53 -27.05
N THR A 157 9.15 6.48 -27.95
CA THR A 157 8.06 7.02 -28.78
C THR A 157 7.38 5.93 -29.63
N ALA A 158 8.12 4.89 -30.04
CA ALA A 158 7.58 3.78 -30.82
C ALA A 158 6.59 2.93 -29.99
N GLU A 159 6.92 2.64 -28.72
CA GLU A 159 6.01 1.93 -27.81
C GLU A 159 4.77 2.75 -27.49
N ALA A 160 4.93 4.06 -27.24
CA ALA A 160 3.81 4.96 -27.00
C ALA A 160 2.86 5.00 -28.20
N LYS A 161 3.41 5.12 -29.42
CA LYS A 161 2.63 5.10 -30.66
C LYS A 161 1.90 3.76 -30.86
N ARG A 162 2.59 2.63 -30.64
CA ARG A 162 1.99 1.30 -30.74
C ARG A 162 0.86 1.10 -29.73
N PHE A 163 1.02 1.59 -28.50
CA PHE A 163 -0.01 1.52 -27.47
C PHE A 163 -1.24 2.35 -27.85
N ASP A 164 -1.03 3.58 -28.34
CA ASP A 164 -2.10 4.44 -28.84
C ASP A 164 -2.88 3.79 -30.00
N GLU A 165 -2.15 3.26 -30.99
CA GLU A 165 -2.75 2.54 -32.12
C GLU A 165 -3.54 1.32 -31.63
N ALA A 166 -3.02 0.55 -30.67
CA ALA A 166 -3.72 -0.63 -30.14
C ALA A 166 -5.00 -0.27 -29.36
N GLN A 167 -5.01 0.82 -28.60
CA GLN A 167 -6.21 1.27 -27.88
C GLN A 167 -7.27 1.86 -28.81
N ASN A 168 -6.85 2.53 -29.88
CA ASN A 168 -7.74 3.29 -30.76
C ASN A 168 -8.07 2.59 -32.08
N ALA A 169 -7.44 1.45 -32.38
CA ALA A 169 -7.72 0.66 -33.57
C ALA A 169 -9.16 0.16 -33.56
N LYS A 170 -9.97 0.68 -34.49
CA LYS A 170 -11.32 0.20 -34.77
C LYS A 170 -11.31 -0.54 -36.10
N ALA A 171 -11.90 -1.73 -36.12
CA ALA A 171 -12.10 -2.51 -37.34
C ALA A 171 -13.60 -2.72 -37.57
N SER A 172 -14.03 -2.52 -38.81
CA SER A 172 -15.36 -2.91 -39.28
C SER A 172 -15.22 -4.15 -40.14
N PHE A 173 -15.90 -5.23 -39.77
CA PHE A 173 -15.91 -6.47 -40.54
C PHE A 173 -17.34 -6.92 -40.83
N ARG A 174 -17.52 -7.54 -41.99
CA ARG A 174 -18.74 -8.28 -42.33
C ARG A 174 -18.46 -9.74 -42.05
N TYR A 175 -19.28 -10.38 -41.23
CA TYR A 175 -19.21 -11.81 -40.99
C TYR A 175 -20.51 -12.46 -41.42
N LEU A 176 -20.40 -13.71 -41.89
CA LEU A 176 -21.54 -14.59 -42.08
C LEU A 176 -21.42 -15.70 -41.05
N PHE A 177 -22.40 -15.81 -40.16
CA PHE A 177 -22.49 -16.91 -39.23
C PHE A 177 -23.31 -18.02 -39.87
N VAL A 178 -22.69 -19.20 -40.04
CA VAL A 178 -23.37 -20.41 -40.48
C VAL A 178 -23.57 -21.30 -39.26
N PRO A 179 -24.80 -21.45 -38.74
CA PRO A 179 -25.05 -22.30 -37.58
C PRO A 179 -24.71 -23.75 -37.88
N TYR A 180 -24.12 -24.47 -36.94
CA TYR A 180 -23.84 -25.91 -37.11
C TYR A 180 -25.11 -26.73 -37.44
N THR A 181 -26.29 -26.29 -36.96
CA THR A 181 -27.60 -26.89 -37.28
C THR A 181 -28.04 -26.74 -38.73
N SER A 182 -27.38 -25.89 -39.52
CA SER A 182 -27.63 -25.80 -40.97
C SER A 182 -27.04 -26.98 -41.74
N VAL A 183 -26.15 -27.75 -41.12
CA VAL A 183 -25.64 -29.01 -41.64
C VAL A 183 -26.51 -30.13 -41.06
N SER A 184 -27.20 -30.87 -41.92
CA SER A 184 -27.96 -32.05 -41.49
C SER A 184 -27.01 -33.10 -40.91
N ASP A 185 -27.36 -33.75 -39.80
CA ASP A 185 -26.59 -34.85 -39.23
C ASP A 185 -26.37 -35.99 -40.24
N SER A 186 -27.27 -36.13 -41.22
CA SER A 186 -27.12 -37.09 -42.33
C SER A 186 -26.00 -36.76 -43.31
N ALA A 187 -25.46 -35.54 -43.29
CA ALA A 187 -24.35 -35.09 -44.12
C ALA A 187 -22.97 -35.49 -43.57
N VAL A 188 -22.89 -35.96 -42.31
CA VAL A 188 -21.64 -36.38 -41.68
C VAL A 188 -21.84 -37.77 -41.06
N LYS A 189 -21.20 -38.80 -41.63
CA LYS A 189 -21.09 -40.11 -40.99
C LYS A 189 -19.82 -40.15 -40.13
N PRO A 190 -19.91 -40.29 -38.80
CA PRO A 190 -18.73 -40.51 -37.97
C PRO A 190 -18.02 -41.80 -38.39
N THR A 191 -16.70 -41.77 -38.39
CA THR A 191 -15.85 -42.94 -38.65
C THR A 191 -15.29 -43.47 -37.34
N ASP A 192 -14.96 -44.76 -37.28
CA ASP A 192 -14.41 -45.41 -36.06
C ASP A 192 -13.08 -44.78 -35.59
N ALA A 193 -12.40 -44.01 -36.43
CA ALA A 193 -11.18 -43.28 -36.09
C ALA A 193 -11.42 -41.97 -35.29
N GLN A 194 -12.68 -41.56 -35.15
CA GLN A 194 -13.10 -40.35 -34.43
C GLN A 194 -13.83 -40.66 -33.11
N LEU A 195 -13.87 -41.95 -32.74
CA LEU A 195 -14.25 -42.47 -31.42
C LEU A 195 -12.99 -42.78 -30.62
#